data_AF-A0A1Y3ME49-F1
#
_entry.id   AF-A0A1Y3ME49-F1
#
_cell.length_a   1.000
_cell.length_b   1.000
_cell.length_c   1.000
_cell.angle_alpha   90.00
_cell.angle_beta   90.00
_cell.angle_gamma   90.00
#
_symmetry.space_group_name_H-M   'P 1'
#
loop_
_entity.id
_entity.type
_entity.pdbx_description
1 polymer ?
#
loop_
_entity_poly.entity_id
_entity_poly.type
_entity_poly.pdbx_seq_one_letter_code
_entity_poly.pdbx_strand_id
1 'polypeptide(L)'
;MDKQEAKHMRIPSLSKCEHKSVEAYLFIDPLCKDCWEIEPVIIKLWLEYGKYFSIRHILTGKVEGAIASPHKWNKPANIRFVWEKTTSLHGFSCDGKVHMQDASSTPYLVSMAIKAAELQGRKAGSKFLRKLQEYIFLENVSKPDLESLLACAQQSGIDVEEFKKDLHSISAKKAFQCDLKFTNEMHITEIPSLVFFHANSDEEGIKITGIYSYDVYVQLLKEIVKCDIEPAPLPPLEGLLEMVQFMSSKEIAFIYNCSEQEIERELKKLSLKRKVRMIEVKCERYWKWITKEKDLV
;
A
#
# COMPACT_ATOMS: atom_id res chain seq x y z
N MET A 1 -9.06 59.02 -36.06
CA MET A 1 -8.36 58.45 -34.89
C MET A 1 -9.32 57.52 -34.19
N ASP A 2 -8.80 56.56 -33.43
CA ASP A 2 -9.47 55.44 -32.74
C ASP A 2 -9.66 54.15 -33.55
N LYS A 3 -8.57 53.40 -33.64
CA LYS A 3 -8.61 51.93 -33.76
C LYS A 3 -8.41 51.35 -32.36
N GLN A 4 -9.41 50.64 -31.85
CA GLN A 4 -9.31 49.81 -30.65
C GLN A 4 -8.37 48.61 -30.93
N GLU A 5 -7.39 48.43 -30.06
CA GLU A 5 -6.51 47.25 -30.04
C GLU A 5 -7.25 46.03 -29.47
N ALA A 6 -7.40 44.99 -30.26
CA ALA A 6 -7.84 43.68 -29.81
C ALA A 6 -6.70 42.99 -29.04
N LYS A 7 -6.83 42.92 -27.71
CA LYS A 7 -5.98 42.07 -26.85
C LYS A 7 -6.12 40.60 -27.27
N HIS A 8 -5.05 40.04 -27.82
CA HIS A 8 -4.90 38.60 -28.01
C HIS A 8 -4.90 37.90 -26.65
N MET A 9 -5.99 37.21 -26.33
CA MET A 9 -6.07 36.27 -25.22
C MET A 9 -5.27 35.03 -25.61
N ARG A 10 -4.09 34.83 -25.00
CA ARG A 10 -3.32 33.59 -25.13
C ARG A 10 -4.11 32.48 -24.46
N ILE A 11 -4.64 31.56 -25.26
CA ILE A 11 -5.16 30.28 -24.78
C ILE A 11 -3.96 29.53 -24.18
N PRO A 12 -3.99 29.12 -22.90
CA PRO A 12 -2.94 28.29 -22.35
C PRO A 12 -2.90 27.00 -23.16
N SER A 13 -1.76 26.70 -23.79
CA SER A 13 -1.55 25.39 -24.37
C SER A 13 -1.73 24.35 -23.26
N LEU A 14 -2.65 23.40 -23.45
CA LEU A 14 -2.78 22.22 -22.58
C LEU A 14 -1.39 21.61 -22.40
N SER A 15 -0.82 21.74 -21.20
CA SER A 15 0.47 21.16 -20.85
C SER A 15 0.36 19.65 -21.01
N LYS A 16 1.25 19.07 -21.82
CA LYS A 16 1.34 17.62 -21.98
C LYS A 16 1.58 16.99 -20.62
N CYS A 17 0.73 16.05 -20.18
CA CYS A 17 0.95 15.35 -18.91
C CYS A 17 2.31 14.64 -18.93
N GLU A 18 3.17 15.00 -17.98
CA GLU A 18 4.46 14.35 -17.79
C GLU A 18 4.29 12.94 -17.22
N HIS A 19 5.13 12.02 -17.67
CA HIS A 19 5.11 10.64 -17.18
C HIS A 19 5.67 10.58 -15.75
N LYS A 20 4.90 9.98 -14.83
CA LYS A 20 5.22 9.88 -13.39
C LYS A 20 5.46 11.25 -12.72
N SER A 21 4.62 12.23 -13.05
CA SER A 21 4.61 13.55 -12.42
C SER A 21 4.13 13.55 -10.97
N VAL A 22 3.56 12.44 -10.46
CA VAL A 22 3.05 12.34 -9.09
C VAL A 22 3.75 11.26 -8.27
N GLU A 23 4.09 11.59 -7.03
CA GLU A 23 4.51 10.64 -6.00
C GLU A 23 3.38 10.42 -5.00
N ALA A 24 2.92 9.17 -4.89
CA ALA A 24 1.92 8.74 -3.94
C ALA A 24 2.56 7.92 -2.80
N TYR A 25 2.14 8.18 -1.57
CA TYR A 25 2.61 7.52 -0.36
C TYR A 25 1.42 6.91 0.37
N LEU A 26 1.34 5.58 0.38
CA LEU A 26 0.29 4.82 1.03
C LEU A 26 0.75 4.35 2.41
N PHE A 27 0.21 4.97 3.44
CA PHE A 27 0.51 4.69 4.85
C PHE A 27 -0.38 3.54 5.33
N ILE A 28 0.25 2.45 5.76
CA ILE A 28 -0.44 1.20 6.11
C ILE A 28 0.10 0.60 7.40
N ASP A 29 -0.71 -0.20 8.08
CA ASP A 29 -0.25 -1.23 9.01
C ASP A 29 -0.48 -2.60 8.33
N PRO A 30 0.55 -3.45 8.18
CA PRO A 30 0.42 -4.78 7.58
C PRO A 30 -0.62 -5.68 8.26
N LEU A 31 -0.93 -5.43 9.53
CA LEU A 31 -1.90 -6.19 10.32
C LEU A 31 -3.32 -5.60 10.25
N CYS A 32 -3.51 -4.45 9.60
CA CYS A 32 -4.79 -3.75 9.53
C CYS A 32 -5.66 -4.28 8.38
N LYS A 33 -6.90 -4.66 8.70
CA LYS A 33 -7.89 -5.14 7.74
C LYS A 33 -8.24 -4.08 6.69
N ASP A 34 -8.43 -2.82 7.09
CA ASP A 34 -8.76 -1.74 6.17
C ASP A 34 -7.62 -1.49 5.17
N CYS A 35 -6.37 -1.69 5.59
CA CYS A 35 -5.20 -1.64 4.71
C CYS A 35 -5.14 -2.81 3.72
N TRP A 36 -5.76 -3.96 4.03
CA TRP A 36 -5.96 -5.05 3.08
C TRP A 36 -7.11 -4.74 2.12
N GLU A 37 -8.21 -4.15 2.62
CA GLU A 37 -9.40 -3.86 1.83
C GLU A 37 -9.20 -2.75 0.78
N ILE A 38 -8.26 -1.83 0.98
CA ILE A 38 -7.94 -0.78 0.00
C ILE A 38 -7.13 -1.31 -1.20
N GLU A 39 -6.48 -2.46 -1.09
CA GLU A 39 -5.54 -2.98 -2.11
C GLU A 39 -6.15 -3.06 -3.53
N PRO A 40 -7.39 -3.53 -3.77
CA PRO A 40 -7.97 -3.60 -5.11
C PRO A 40 -8.14 -2.22 -5.74
N VAL A 41 -8.45 -1.20 -4.92
CA VAL A 41 -8.55 0.20 -5.35
C VAL A 41 -7.20 0.69 -5.85
N ILE A 42 -6.14 0.41 -5.09
CA ILE A 42 -4.76 0.82 -5.41
C ILE A 42 -4.26 0.10 -6.66
N ILE A 43 -4.50 -1.20 -6.78
CA ILE A 43 -4.14 -2.00 -7.97
C ILE A 43 -4.86 -1.45 -9.20
N LYS A 44 -6.17 -1.22 -9.13
CA LYS A 44 -6.93 -0.66 -10.26
C LYS A 44 -6.40 0.72 -10.66
N LEU A 45 -6.18 1.60 -9.69
CA LEU A 45 -5.65 2.95 -9.92
C LEU A 45 -4.27 2.88 -10.59
N TRP A 46 -3.42 1.94 -10.16
CA TRP A 46 -2.09 1.75 -10.74
C TRP A 46 -2.15 1.17 -12.16
N LEU A 47 -3.05 0.22 -12.44
CA LEU A 47 -3.24 -0.35 -13.78
C LEU A 47 -3.71 0.71 -14.78
N GLU A 48 -4.68 1.54 -14.38
CA GLU A 48 -5.25 2.56 -15.25
C GLU A 48 -4.37 3.82 -15.35
N TYR A 49 -3.78 4.27 -14.23
CA TYR A 49 -3.13 5.58 -14.15
C TYR A 49 -1.66 5.55 -13.72
N GLY A 50 -1.04 4.37 -13.56
CA GLY A 50 0.35 4.23 -13.10
C GLY A 50 1.43 4.83 -14.03
N LYS A 51 1.05 5.30 -15.22
CA LYS A 51 1.90 6.13 -16.09
C LYS A 51 2.06 7.57 -15.58
N TYR A 52 1.15 8.05 -14.73
CA TYR A 52 1.16 9.40 -14.17
C TYR A 52 1.71 9.47 -12.75
N PHE A 53 1.71 8.36 -12.01
CA PHE A 53 2.20 8.35 -10.64
C PHE A 53 3.04 7.13 -10.30
N SER A 54 3.87 7.27 -9.28
CA SER A 54 4.49 6.15 -8.57
C SER A 54 3.92 6.04 -7.18
N ILE A 55 3.83 4.83 -6.62
CA ILE A 55 3.33 4.61 -5.27
C ILE A 55 4.38 3.93 -4.40
N ARG A 56 4.49 4.37 -3.14
CA ARG A 56 5.34 3.76 -2.11
C ARG A 56 4.50 3.44 -0.89
N HIS A 57 4.69 2.24 -0.35
CA HIS A 57 4.06 1.83 0.90
C HIS A 57 4.94 2.31 2.05
N ILE A 58 4.35 3.04 2.98
CA ILE A 58 5.01 3.51 4.20
C ILE A 58 4.40 2.75 5.37
N LEU A 59 5.24 2.04 6.11
CA LEU A 59 4.81 1.31 7.28
C LEU A 59 4.56 2.27 8.41
N THR A 60 3.32 2.28 8.85
CA THR A 60 2.93 2.79 10.15
C THR A 60 3.06 1.65 11.15
N GLY A 61 3.36 1.95 12.41
CA GLY A 61 3.48 0.89 13.39
C GLY A 61 3.69 1.39 14.80
N LYS A 62 3.30 0.54 15.75
CA LYS A 62 3.50 0.72 17.18
C LYS A 62 4.92 0.33 17.57
N VAL A 63 5.60 1.21 18.30
CA VAL A 63 6.76 0.83 19.14
C VAL A 63 6.27 0.88 20.58
N GLU A 64 6.14 -0.28 21.23
CA GLU A 64 5.90 -0.32 22.68
C GLU A 64 7.17 0.16 23.40
N GLY A 65 7.02 1.13 24.32
CA GLY A 65 8.12 1.67 25.13
C GLY A 65 8.38 3.18 25.02
N ALA A 66 7.62 3.93 24.23
CA ALA A 66 7.68 5.40 24.28
C ALA A 66 6.98 5.92 25.53
N ILE A 67 7.70 6.03 26.64
CA ILE A 67 7.26 6.86 27.77
C ILE A 67 7.03 8.27 27.20
N ALA A 68 5.80 8.76 27.30
CA ALA A 68 5.52 10.17 27.06
C ALA A 68 6.38 11.00 28.03
N SER A 69 7.43 11.65 27.54
CA SER A 69 8.15 12.62 28.36
C SER A 69 7.16 13.71 28.80
N PRO A 70 7.11 14.08 30.09
CA PRO A 70 6.16 15.05 30.61
C PRO A 70 6.62 16.49 30.33
N HIS A 71 7.20 16.74 29.15
CA HIS A 71 7.60 18.07 28.75
C HIS A 71 6.45 18.79 28.07
N LYS A 72 5.86 19.69 28.86
CA LYS A 72 4.84 20.69 28.54
C LYS A 72 5.01 21.27 27.13
N TRP A 73 4.26 20.73 26.17
CA TRP A 73 3.80 21.50 25.02
C TRP A 73 2.28 21.43 25.03
N ASN A 74 1.61 22.57 25.01
CA ASN A 74 0.16 22.69 25.10
C ASN A 74 -0.50 21.88 23.97
N LYS A 75 -1.01 20.68 24.28
CA LYS A 75 -1.85 19.90 23.36
C LYS A 75 -3.31 20.34 23.51
N PRO A 76 -4.03 20.69 22.44
CA PRO A 76 -5.48 20.87 22.50
C PRO A 76 -6.16 19.53 22.84
N ALA A 77 -7.13 19.58 23.76
CA ALA A 77 -7.78 18.41 24.36
C ALA A 77 -8.37 17.41 23.34
N ASN A 78 -8.71 17.87 22.14
CA ASN A 78 -9.32 17.06 21.08
C ASN A 78 -8.37 15.99 20.51
N ILE A 79 -7.06 16.24 20.52
CA ILE A 79 -6.07 15.30 19.96
C ILE A 79 -5.96 14.04 20.83
N ARG A 80 -6.07 14.18 22.16
CA ARG A 80 -6.02 13.05 23.10
C ARG A 80 -7.25 12.14 23.01
N PHE A 81 -8.41 12.71 22.71
CA PHE A 81 -9.67 11.98 22.60
C PHE A 81 -9.77 11.16 21.29
N VAL A 82 -9.20 11.68 20.19
CA VAL A 82 -9.06 10.94 18.93
C VAL A 82 -8.10 9.76 19.09
N TRP A 83 -7.05 9.91 19.91
CA TRP A 83 -6.11 8.84 20.23
C TRP A 83 -6.73 7.67 20.99
N GLU A 84 -7.68 7.91 21.90
CA GLU A 84 -8.34 6.86 22.68
C GLU A 84 -9.37 6.06 21.85
N LYS A 85 -9.96 6.64 20.80
CA LYS A 85 -10.93 5.94 19.92
C LYS A 85 -10.29 5.12 18.80
N THR A 86 -9.07 5.47 18.35
CA THR A 86 -8.38 4.79 17.25
C THR A 86 -7.41 3.76 17.79
N THR A 87 -7.91 2.55 18.05
CA THR A 87 -7.24 1.45 18.75
C THR A 87 -5.93 0.96 18.10
N SER A 88 -5.66 1.31 16.82
CA SER A 88 -4.50 0.87 16.04
C SER A 88 -3.27 1.81 16.10
N LEU A 89 -3.40 3.06 16.54
CA LEU A 89 -2.32 4.07 16.52
C LEU A 89 -1.75 4.45 17.90
N HIS A 90 -2.11 3.69 18.94
CA HIS A 90 -1.55 3.87 20.28
C HIS A 90 -0.04 3.53 20.26
N GLY A 91 0.85 4.54 20.21
CA GLY A 91 2.30 4.30 20.35
C GLY A 91 3.25 5.26 19.65
N PHE A 92 2.77 6.38 19.08
CA PHE A 92 3.65 7.37 18.48
C PHE A 92 4.47 8.14 19.55
N SER A 93 5.79 7.99 19.53
CA SER A 93 6.70 8.94 20.18
C SER A 93 6.99 10.09 19.23
N CYS A 94 6.72 11.32 19.67
CA CYS A 94 6.97 12.54 18.89
C CYS A 94 8.47 12.81 18.65
N ASP A 95 9.38 12.13 19.36
CA ASP A 95 10.79 12.50 19.34
C ASP A 95 11.64 11.76 18.29
N GLY A 96 11.05 10.81 17.54
CA GLY A 96 11.81 9.99 16.58
C GLY A 96 12.94 9.16 17.22
N LYS A 97 13.09 9.21 18.55
CA LYS A 97 14.02 8.45 19.38
C LYS A 97 13.28 7.24 19.93
N VAL A 98 13.35 6.16 19.17
CA VAL A 98 12.80 4.86 19.54
C VAL A 98 13.51 4.35 20.80
N HIS A 99 12.87 4.45 21.96
CA HIS A 99 13.32 3.77 23.18
C HIS A 99 12.86 2.32 23.08
N MET A 100 13.74 1.49 22.52
CA MET A 100 13.50 0.07 22.28
C MET A 100 13.77 -0.73 23.54
N GLN A 101 12.73 -1.05 24.30
CA GLN A 101 12.84 -2.09 25.34
C GLN A 101 12.17 -3.40 24.93
N ASP A 102 11.18 -3.39 24.03
CA ASP A 102 10.50 -4.62 23.59
C ASP A 102 10.62 -4.89 22.09
N ALA A 103 11.80 -5.38 21.67
CA ALA A 103 12.02 -5.99 20.36
C ALA A 103 11.25 -7.32 20.15
N SER A 104 10.43 -7.72 21.13
CA SER A 104 9.63 -8.94 21.17
C SER A 104 8.18 -8.76 20.70
N SER A 105 7.73 -7.53 20.42
CA SER A 105 6.35 -7.29 19.98
C SER A 105 6.15 -7.72 18.52
N THR A 106 5.09 -8.49 18.25
CA THR A 106 4.72 -8.97 16.91
C THR A 106 4.64 -7.85 15.86
N PRO A 107 4.02 -6.68 16.10
CA PRO A 107 3.94 -5.62 15.08
C PRO A 107 5.32 -5.07 14.66
N TYR A 108 6.25 -4.95 15.62
CA TYR A 108 7.61 -4.53 15.33
C TYR A 108 8.35 -5.57 14.49
N LEU A 109 8.24 -6.85 14.85
CA LEU A 109 8.88 -7.94 14.10
C LEU A 109 8.38 -7.99 12.64
N VAL A 110 7.07 -7.85 12.44
CA VAL A 110 6.45 -7.79 11.10
C VAL A 110 6.97 -6.60 10.30
N SER A 111 7.05 -5.42 10.92
CA SER A 111 7.57 -4.22 10.26
C SER A 111 9.05 -4.37 9.86
N MET A 112 9.85 -4.94 10.76
CA MET A 112 11.26 -5.25 10.50
C MET A 112 11.43 -6.25 9.36
N ALA A 113 10.59 -7.29 9.30
CA ALA A 113 10.61 -8.27 8.23
C ALA A 113 10.32 -7.64 6.87
N ILE A 114 9.30 -6.78 6.78
CA ILE A 114 8.99 -6.08 5.53
C ILE A 114 10.16 -5.19 5.10
N LYS A 115 10.78 -4.47 6.04
CA LYS A 115 11.93 -3.62 5.73
C LYS A 115 13.16 -4.43 5.33
N ALA A 116 13.39 -5.59 5.95
CA ALA A 116 14.44 -6.51 5.54
C ALA A 116 14.23 -7.04 4.11
N ALA A 117 13.00 -7.41 3.75
CA ALA A 117 12.67 -7.79 2.38
C ALA A 117 12.84 -6.62 1.39
N GLU A 118 12.52 -5.39 1.80
CA GLU A 118 12.66 -4.19 0.97
C GLU A 118 14.13 -3.81 0.70
N LEU A 119 15.09 -4.22 1.55
CA LEU A 119 16.52 -4.04 1.31
C LEU A 119 17.01 -4.81 0.08
N GLN A 120 16.31 -5.87 -0.32
CA GLN A 120 16.55 -6.59 -1.59
C GLN A 120 15.88 -5.92 -2.80
N GLY A 121 15.22 -4.78 -2.58
CA GLY A 121 14.55 -3.95 -3.58
C GLY A 121 13.05 -3.80 -3.34
N ARG A 122 12.48 -2.68 -3.80
CA ARG A 122 11.06 -2.34 -3.58
C ARG A 122 10.08 -3.42 -4.05
N LYS A 123 10.38 -4.07 -5.18
CA LYS A 123 9.56 -5.18 -5.71
C LYS A 123 9.61 -6.41 -4.80
N ALA A 124 10.76 -6.69 -4.18
CA ALA A 124 10.92 -7.78 -3.23
C ALA A 124 10.10 -7.51 -1.95
N GLY A 125 10.22 -6.30 -1.40
CA GLY A 125 9.41 -5.85 -0.26
C GLY A 125 7.90 -5.93 -0.51
N SER A 126 7.43 -5.46 -1.68
CA SER A 126 6.01 -5.55 -2.05
C SER A 126 5.51 -6.98 -2.20
N LYS A 127 6.29 -7.88 -2.83
CA LYS A 127 5.94 -9.32 -2.91
C LYS A 127 5.88 -9.97 -1.53
N PHE A 128 6.84 -9.65 -0.66
CA PHE A 128 6.87 -10.16 0.71
C PHE A 128 5.66 -9.67 1.51
N LEU A 129 5.36 -8.36 1.48
CA LEU A 129 4.21 -7.76 2.15
C LEU A 129 2.90 -8.45 1.73
N ARG A 130 2.69 -8.63 0.41
CA ARG A 130 1.49 -9.29 -0.10
C ARG A 130 1.38 -10.73 0.42
N LYS A 131 2.48 -11.50 0.38
CA LYS A 131 2.51 -12.88 0.90
C LYS A 131 2.27 -12.96 2.39
N LEU A 132 2.79 -12.01 3.16
CA LEU A 132 2.55 -11.93 4.59
C LEU A 132 1.09 -11.62 4.91
N GLN A 133 0.48 -10.67 4.19
CA GLN A 133 -0.94 -10.34 4.37
C GLN A 133 -1.85 -11.50 3.96
N GLU A 134 -1.55 -12.20 2.87
CA GLU A 134 -2.22 -13.45 2.50
C GLU A 134 -2.22 -14.45 3.67
N TYR A 135 -1.06 -14.70 4.26
CA TYR A 135 -0.91 -15.58 5.41
C TYR A 135 -1.76 -15.11 6.61
N ILE A 136 -1.66 -13.84 6.99
CA ILE A 136 -2.38 -13.26 8.13
C ILE A 136 -3.90 -13.36 7.97
N PHE A 137 -4.43 -12.92 6.83
CA PHE A 137 -5.88 -12.76 6.66
C PHE A 137 -6.58 -14.07 6.27
N LEU A 138 -5.92 -14.95 5.50
CA LEU A 138 -6.49 -16.23 5.11
C LEU A 138 -6.40 -17.26 6.25
N GLU A 139 -5.27 -17.33 6.94
CA GLU A 139 -5.07 -18.27 8.05
C GLU A 139 -5.53 -17.72 9.40
N ASN A 140 -6.05 -16.47 9.41
CA ASN A 140 -6.55 -15.79 10.61
C ASN A 140 -5.50 -15.69 11.73
N VAL A 141 -4.24 -15.51 11.33
CA VAL A 141 -3.09 -15.47 12.24
C VAL A 141 -2.94 -14.05 12.79
N SER A 142 -3.22 -13.88 14.08
CA SER A 142 -3.08 -12.58 14.75
C SER A 142 -1.64 -12.22 15.09
N LYS A 143 -0.74 -13.21 15.18
CA LYS A 143 0.65 -13.02 15.60
C LYS A 143 1.61 -13.88 14.78
N PRO A 144 2.06 -13.40 13.60
CA PRO A 144 3.10 -14.08 12.84
C PRO A 144 4.39 -14.19 13.67
N ASP A 145 4.95 -15.39 13.73
CA ASP A 145 6.24 -15.68 14.35
C ASP A 145 7.38 -15.69 13.31
N LEU A 146 8.60 -15.93 13.77
CA LEU A 146 9.78 -15.94 12.91
C LEU A 146 9.68 -17.00 11.80
N GLU A 147 9.21 -18.20 12.13
CA GLU A 147 9.07 -19.30 11.16
C GLU A 147 8.06 -18.95 10.06
N SER A 148 6.95 -18.32 10.43
CA SER A 148 5.94 -17.83 9.49
C SER A 148 6.50 -16.76 8.55
N LEU A 149 7.31 -15.84 9.07
CA LEU A 149 7.96 -14.80 8.28
C LEU A 149 8.99 -15.40 7.30
N LEU A 150 9.75 -16.41 7.73
CA LEU A 150 10.68 -17.13 6.86
C LEU A 150 9.96 -17.92 5.76
N ALA A 151 8.82 -18.55 6.07
CA ALA A 151 7.98 -19.20 5.08
C ALA A 151 7.46 -18.18 4.05
N CYS A 152 7.01 -17.00 4.49
CA CYS A 152 6.59 -15.92 3.60
C CYS A 152 7.74 -15.43 2.70
N ALA A 153 8.94 -15.27 3.26
CA ALA A 153 10.15 -14.90 2.50
C ALA A 153 10.41 -15.93 1.38
N GLN A 154 10.43 -17.22 1.72
CA GLN A 154 10.63 -18.28 0.75
C GLN A 154 9.56 -18.27 -0.36
N GLN A 155 8.29 -18.11 0.00
CA GLN A 155 7.18 -18.08 -0.96
C GLN A 155 7.16 -16.82 -1.84
N SER A 156 7.67 -15.70 -1.34
CA SER A 156 7.79 -14.45 -2.09
C SER A 156 8.94 -14.46 -3.11
N GLY A 157 9.84 -15.45 -3.02
CA GLY A 157 10.96 -15.64 -3.95
C GLY A 157 12.14 -14.70 -3.71
N ILE A 158 12.29 -14.17 -2.49
CA ILE A 158 13.45 -13.36 -2.07
C ILE A 158 14.59 -14.24 -1.55
N ASP A 159 15.80 -13.69 -1.42
CA ASP A 159 16.93 -14.40 -0.80
C ASP A 159 16.67 -14.54 0.70
N VAL A 160 16.36 -15.76 1.12
CA VAL A 160 15.98 -16.07 2.51
C VAL A 160 17.18 -15.92 3.46
N GLU A 161 18.40 -16.20 3.00
CA GLU A 161 19.58 -16.10 3.86
C GLU A 161 19.98 -14.64 4.09
N GLU A 162 19.85 -13.79 3.06
CA GLU A 162 20.05 -12.35 3.24
C GLU A 162 18.93 -11.73 4.07
N PHE A 163 17.68 -12.14 3.84
CA PHE A 163 16.54 -11.73 4.66
C PHE A 163 16.74 -12.02 6.15
N LYS A 164 17.23 -13.22 6.51
CA LYS A 164 17.54 -13.60 7.89
C LYS A 164 18.55 -12.68 8.55
N LYS A 165 19.62 -12.32 7.83
CA LYS A 165 20.64 -11.39 8.32
C LYS A 165 20.06 -9.98 8.50
N ASP A 166 19.25 -9.56 7.54
CA ASP A 166 18.70 -8.21 7.51
C ASP A 166 17.57 -7.96 8.51
N LEU A 167 16.87 -9.00 8.94
CA LEU A 167 15.74 -8.92 9.88
C LEU A 167 16.07 -8.18 11.17
N HIS A 168 17.30 -8.30 11.65
CA HIS A 168 17.80 -7.61 12.85
C HIS A 168 18.88 -6.57 12.54
N SER A 169 19.07 -6.22 11.27
CA SER A 169 20.10 -5.27 10.86
C SER A 169 19.78 -3.84 11.29
N ILE A 170 20.85 -3.05 11.43
CA ILE A 170 20.75 -1.60 11.65
C ILE A 170 20.08 -0.93 10.44
N SER A 171 20.30 -1.44 9.24
CA SER A 171 19.72 -0.92 7.99
C SER A 171 18.20 -1.04 7.97
N ALA A 172 17.65 -2.24 8.25
CA ALA A 172 16.21 -2.45 8.33
C ALA A 172 15.58 -1.61 9.44
N LYS A 173 16.24 -1.52 10.60
CA LYS A 173 15.79 -0.68 11.72
C LYS A 173 15.76 0.80 11.35
N LYS A 174 16.80 1.32 10.69
CA LYS A 174 16.83 2.71 10.21
C LYS A 174 15.76 2.96 9.15
N ALA A 175 15.56 2.03 8.22
CA ALA A 175 14.51 2.13 7.21
C ALA A 175 13.12 2.23 7.86
N PHE A 176 12.82 1.38 8.85
CA PHE A 176 11.57 1.48 9.60
C PHE A 176 11.46 2.79 10.38
N GLN A 177 12.54 3.26 11.00
CA GLN A 177 12.56 4.56 11.69
C GLN A 177 12.29 5.74 10.74
N CYS A 178 12.78 5.66 9.50
CA CYS A 178 12.49 6.65 8.47
C CYS A 178 11.00 6.66 8.13
N ASP A 179 10.37 5.49 7.95
CA ASP A 179 8.92 5.39 7.73
C ASP A 179 8.12 6.05 8.88
N LEU A 180 8.50 5.78 10.14
CA LEU A 180 7.82 6.36 11.31
C LEU A 180 7.99 7.88 11.38
N LYS A 181 9.19 8.41 11.09
CA LYS A 181 9.42 9.85 11.02
C LYS A 181 8.62 10.50 9.91
N PHE A 182 8.61 9.90 8.73
CA PHE A 182 7.85 10.39 7.59
C PHE A 182 6.34 10.38 7.86
N THR A 183 5.84 9.35 8.55
CA THR A 183 4.43 9.28 8.99
C THR A 183 4.07 10.44 9.93
N ASN A 184 4.97 10.82 10.84
CA ASN A 184 4.79 11.99 11.72
C ASN A 184 4.81 13.31 10.95
N GLU A 185 5.77 13.47 10.05
CA GLU A 185 5.94 14.67 9.22
C GLU A 185 4.71 14.92 8.34
N MET A 186 4.09 13.85 7.83
CA MET A 186 2.85 13.92 7.04
C MET A 186 1.57 14.03 7.88
N HIS A 187 1.71 14.14 9.21
CA HIS A 187 0.61 14.24 10.16
C HIS A 187 -0.47 13.17 9.95
N ILE A 188 -0.04 11.92 9.76
CA ILE A 188 -0.96 10.78 9.57
C ILE A 188 -1.57 10.41 10.92
N THR A 189 -2.90 10.46 10.99
CA THR A 189 -3.66 10.21 12.22
C THR A 189 -4.56 8.98 12.14
N GLU A 190 -4.74 8.41 10.95
CA GLU A 190 -5.55 7.22 10.70
C GLU A 190 -4.95 6.44 9.52
N ILE A 191 -5.26 5.15 9.42
CA ILE A 191 -4.78 4.26 8.36
C ILE A 191 -5.94 3.42 7.80
N PRO A 192 -5.95 3.08 6.50
CA PRO A 192 -4.98 3.53 5.49
C PRO A 192 -5.09 5.03 5.20
N SER A 193 -3.98 5.67 4.84
CA SER A 193 -3.98 7.06 4.35
C SER A 193 -3.12 7.14 3.09
N LEU A 194 -3.54 7.93 2.11
CA LEU A 194 -2.79 8.15 0.87
C LEU A 194 -2.46 9.64 0.76
N VAL A 195 -1.19 9.95 0.52
CA VAL A 195 -0.72 11.32 0.31
C VAL A 195 -0.10 11.42 -1.07
N PHE A 196 -0.51 12.41 -1.84
CA PHE A 196 -0.03 12.64 -3.20
C PHE A 196 0.73 13.97 -3.28
N PHE A 197 1.87 13.94 -3.96
CA PHE A 197 2.69 15.11 -4.27
C PHE A 197 2.91 15.22 -5.76
N HIS A 198 2.83 16.43 -6.31
CA HIS A 198 3.32 16.68 -7.66
C HIS A 198 4.86 16.83 -7.61
N ALA A 199 5.59 15.98 -8.33
CA ALA A 199 7.05 15.86 -8.25
C ALA A 199 7.81 17.14 -8.61
N ASN A 200 7.22 18.00 -9.45
CA ASN A 200 7.82 19.25 -9.93
C ASN A 200 7.16 20.52 -9.35
N SER A 201 6.46 20.39 -8.22
CA SER A 201 5.77 21.51 -7.58
C SER A 201 6.20 21.64 -6.12
N ASP A 202 6.37 22.88 -5.65
CA ASP A 202 6.52 23.20 -4.23
C ASP A 202 5.16 23.31 -3.50
N GLU A 203 4.07 22.98 -4.20
CA GLU A 203 2.73 22.96 -3.61
C GLU A 203 2.58 21.85 -2.57
N GLU A 204 1.70 22.10 -1.59
CA GLU A 204 1.36 21.13 -0.57
C GLU A 204 0.72 19.88 -1.19
N GLY A 205 1.09 18.71 -0.65
CA GLY A 205 0.49 17.45 -1.04
C GLY A 205 -0.95 17.30 -0.55
N ILE A 206 -1.76 16.54 -1.28
CA ILE A 206 -3.14 16.25 -0.88
C ILE A 206 -3.17 14.91 -0.13
N LYS A 207 -3.76 14.92 1.07
CA LYS A 207 -3.96 13.73 1.92
C LYS A 207 -5.42 13.29 1.91
N ILE A 208 -5.64 12.00 1.69
CA ILE A 208 -6.93 11.32 1.86
C ILE A 208 -6.79 10.22 2.92
N THR A 209 -7.75 10.18 3.85
CA THR A 209 -7.69 9.33 5.04
C THR A 209 -8.85 8.35 5.07
N GLY A 210 -8.56 7.05 5.14
CA GLY A 210 -9.56 5.98 5.09
C GLY A 210 -9.82 5.47 3.67
N ILE A 211 -10.91 4.70 3.51
CA ILE A 211 -11.28 4.06 2.24
C ILE A 211 -12.48 4.77 1.64
N TYR A 212 -12.29 5.32 0.43
CA TYR A 212 -13.35 5.94 -0.37
C TYR A 212 -13.65 5.15 -1.64
N SER A 213 -14.62 5.62 -2.42
CA SER A 213 -14.91 5.06 -3.75
C SER A 213 -13.75 5.33 -4.72
N TYR A 214 -13.61 4.47 -5.72
CA TYR A 214 -12.56 4.56 -6.75
C TYR A 214 -12.49 5.95 -7.39
N ASP A 215 -13.64 6.53 -7.73
CA ASP A 215 -13.73 7.81 -8.42
C ASP A 215 -13.13 8.97 -7.63
N VAL A 216 -13.15 8.92 -6.31
CA VAL A 216 -12.52 9.94 -5.46
C VAL A 216 -11.01 9.97 -5.68
N TYR A 217 -10.36 8.81 -5.76
CA TYR A 217 -8.92 8.74 -6.01
C TYR A 217 -8.56 9.21 -7.43
N VAL A 218 -9.41 8.92 -8.42
CA VAL A 218 -9.22 9.40 -9.80
C VAL A 218 -9.36 10.93 -9.87
N GLN A 219 -10.34 11.50 -9.17
CA GLN A 219 -10.54 12.95 -9.09
C GLN A 219 -9.34 13.64 -8.42
N LEU A 220 -8.85 13.11 -7.29
CA LEU A 220 -7.65 13.63 -6.64
C LEU A 220 -6.43 13.58 -7.55
N LEU A 221 -6.23 12.48 -8.28
CA LEU A 221 -5.12 12.39 -9.22
C LEU A 221 -5.25 13.42 -10.35
N LYS A 222 -6.45 13.66 -10.87
CA LYS A 222 -6.75 14.71 -11.86
C LYS A 222 -6.40 16.11 -11.34
N GLU A 223 -6.79 16.42 -10.11
CA GLU A 223 -6.53 17.71 -9.48
C GLU A 223 -5.04 18.00 -9.34
N ILE A 224 -4.25 16.99 -8.98
CA ILE A 224 -2.80 17.16 -8.76
C ILE A 224 -2.03 17.19 -10.07
N VAL A 225 -2.40 16.34 -11.02
CA VAL A 225 -1.73 16.26 -12.33
C VAL A 225 -2.02 17.52 -13.17
N LYS A 226 -3.13 18.24 -12.90
CA LYS A 226 -3.53 19.50 -13.56
C LYS A 226 -3.59 19.40 -15.10
N CYS A 227 -3.78 18.20 -15.61
CA CYS A 227 -4.00 17.93 -17.02
C CYS A 227 -4.95 16.75 -17.17
N ASP A 228 -5.48 16.58 -18.37
CA ASP A 228 -6.47 15.54 -18.64
C ASP A 228 -5.80 14.17 -18.64
N ILE A 229 -6.21 13.32 -17.69
CA ILE A 229 -5.68 11.96 -17.56
C ILE A 229 -6.72 10.94 -17.98
N GLU A 230 -6.31 10.08 -18.90
CA GLU A 230 -7.11 8.96 -19.39
C GLU A 230 -6.60 7.61 -18.85
N PRO A 231 -7.51 6.71 -18.42
CA PRO A 231 -7.15 5.38 -17.96
C PRO A 231 -6.53 4.56 -19.10
N ALA A 232 -5.49 3.81 -18.78
CA ALA A 232 -4.92 2.80 -19.66
C ALA A 232 -5.86 1.59 -19.74
N PRO A 233 -5.87 0.85 -20.88
CA PRO A 233 -6.62 -0.39 -20.97
C PRO A 233 -6.11 -1.40 -19.94
N LEU A 234 -7.04 -2.04 -19.23
CA LEU A 234 -6.71 -3.10 -18.29
C LEU A 234 -6.06 -4.29 -19.02
N PRO A 235 -5.08 -4.97 -18.40
CA PRO A 235 -4.50 -6.17 -18.97
C PRO A 235 -5.53 -7.30 -19.08
N PRO A 236 -5.29 -8.34 -19.89
CA PRO A 236 -6.08 -9.56 -19.83
C PRO A 236 -6.04 -10.19 -18.42
N LEU A 237 -7.09 -10.93 -18.05
CA LEU A 237 -7.22 -11.57 -16.73
C LEU A 237 -6.00 -12.41 -16.32
N GLU A 238 -5.44 -13.17 -17.27
CA GLU A 238 -4.20 -13.94 -17.03
C GLU A 238 -3.02 -13.04 -16.68
N GLY A 239 -2.85 -11.93 -17.39
CA GLY A 239 -1.78 -10.96 -17.14
C GLY A 239 -1.92 -10.24 -15.80
N LEU A 240 -3.16 -9.97 -15.36
CA LEU A 240 -3.38 -9.48 -13.99
C LEU A 240 -2.92 -10.51 -12.96
N LEU A 241 -3.39 -11.76 -13.07
CA LEU A 241 -3.08 -12.82 -12.09
C LEU A 241 -1.61 -13.20 -12.08
N GLU A 242 -0.94 -13.19 -13.23
CA GLU A 242 0.51 -13.36 -13.30
C GLU A 242 1.26 -12.21 -12.60
N MET A 243 0.70 -11.00 -12.60
CA MET A 243 1.31 -9.87 -11.90
C MET A 243 1.06 -9.91 -10.39
N VAL A 244 -0.20 -10.07 -9.96
CA VAL A 244 -0.61 -9.96 -8.55
C VAL A 244 -0.52 -11.28 -7.78
N GLN A 245 -0.43 -12.41 -8.51
CA GLN A 245 -0.25 -13.78 -8.01
C GLN A 245 -1.40 -14.36 -7.18
N PHE A 246 -2.18 -13.54 -6.48
CA PHE A 246 -3.25 -14.00 -5.60
C PHE A 246 -4.32 -12.92 -5.40
N MET A 247 -5.58 -13.24 -5.68
CA MET A 247 -6.69 -12.29 -5.59
C MET A 247 -8.05 -13.02 -5.51
N SER A 248 -9.04 -12.42 -4.86
CA SER A 248 -10.41 -12.94 -4.80
C SER A 248 -11.25 -12.62 -6.02
N SER A 249 -12.31 -13.40 -6.23
CA SER A 249 -13.31 -13.12 -7.27
C SER A 249 -13.89 -11.70 -7.16
N LYS A 250 -14.13 -11.24 -5.93
CA LYS A 250 -14.69 -9.92 -5.62
C LYS A 250 -13.74 -8.79 -6.00
N GLU A 251 -12.46 -8.91 -5.64
CA GLU A 251 -11.45 -7.91 -5.97
C GLU A 251 -11.26 -7.80 -7.49
N ILE A 252 -11.21 -8.94 -8.20
CA ILE A 252 -11.08 -8.97 -9.66
C ILE A 252 -12.31 -8.35 -10.32
N ALA A 253 -13.52 -8.69 -9.85
CA ALA A 253 -14.78 -8.14 -10.36
C ALA A 253 -14.84 -6.61 -10.22
N PHE A 254 -14.36 -6.09 -9.08
CA PHE A 254 -14.21 -4.65 -8.87
C PHE A 254 -13.22 -4.01 -9.85
N ILE A 255 -12.07 -4.65 -10.11
CA ILE A 255 -11.06 -4.13 -11.06
C ILE A 255 -11.64 -4.04 -12.47
N TYR A 256 -12.30 -5.09 -12.95
CA TYR A 256 -12.83 -5.16 -14.33
C TYR A 256 -14.25 -4.57 -14.51
N ASN A 257 -14.86 -4.01 -13.45
CA ASN A 257 -16.22 -3.47 -13.48
C ASN A 257 -17.27 -4.47 -13.99
N CYS A 258 -17.20 -5.72 -13.52
CA CYS A 258 -18.15 -6.77 -13.90
C CYS A 258 -18.65 -7.53 -12.67
N SER A 259 -19.53 -8.51 -12.86
CA SER A 259 -20.05 -9.30 -11.75
C SER A 259 -19.06 -10.37 -11.30
N GLU A 260 -19.11 -10.74 -10.01
CA GLU A 260 -18.32 -11.86 -9.49
C GLU A 260 -18.60 -13.17 -10.25
N GLN A 261 -19.85 -13.38 -10.69
CA GLN A 261 -20.23 -14.57 -11.45
C GLN A 261 -19.55 -14.66 -12.82
N GLU A 262 -19.37 -13.53 -13.52
CA GLU A 262 -18.67 -13.47 -14.80
C GLU A 262 -17.19 -13.80 -14.62
N ILE A 263 -16.55 -13.18 -13.62
CA ILE A 263 -15.15 -13.44 -13.27
C ILE A 263 -14.94 -14.91 -12.89
N GLU A 264 -15.81 -15.47 -12.06
CA GLU A 264 -15.71 -16.87 -11.67
C GLU A 264 -15.84 -17.83 -12.85
N ARG A 265 -16.67 -17.52 -13.84
CA ARG A 265 -16.77 -18.32 -15.07
C ARG A 265 -15.45 -18.32 -15.83
N GLU A 266 -14.81 -17.15 -15.98
CA GLU A 266 -13.50 -17.06 -16.63
C GLU A 266 -12.39 -17.74 -15.82
N LEU A 267 -12.37 -17.57 -14.51
CA LEU A 267 -11.39 -18.20 -13.61
C LEU A 267 -11.54 -19.72 -13.57
N LYS A 268 -12.76 -20.25 -13.65
CA LYS A 268 -13.00 -21.70 -13.82
C LYS A 268 -12.42 -22.22 -15.12
N LYS A 269 -12.52 -21.48 -16.23
CA LYS A 269 -11.85 -21.85 -17.49
C LYS A 269 -10.32 -21.87 -17.33
N LEU A 270 -9.74 -20.91 -16.61
CA LEU A 270 -8.30 -20.88 -16.32
C LEU A 270 -7.86 -22.02 -15.40
N SER A 271 -8.70 -22.41 -14.44
CA SER A 271 -8.47 -23.55 -13.56
C SER A 271 -8.46 -24.87 -14.33
N LEU A 272 -9.38 -25.06 -15.29
CA LEU A 272 -9.35 -26.22 -16.21
C LEU A 272 -8.08 -26.28 -17.05
N LYS A 273 -7.50 -25.12 -17.38
CA LYS A 273 -6.20 -25.00 -18.07
C LYS A 273 -5.00 -25.11 -17.12
N ARG A 274 -5.20 -25.38 -15.82
CA ARG A 274 -4.17 -25.46 -14.78
C ARG A 274 -3.29 -24.20 -14.65
N LYS A 275 -3.86 -23.03 -14.95
CA LYS A 275 -3.17 -21.74 -14.78
C LYS A 275 -3.37 -21.13 -13.40
N VAL A 276 -4.50 -21.45 -12.76
CA VAL A 276 -4.86 -20.92 -11.45
C VAL A 276 -5.36 -22.03 -10.53
N ARG A 277 -5.15 -21.86 -9.23
CA ARG A 277 -5.70 -22.71 -8.17
C ARG A 277 -6.73 -21.93 -7.37
N MET A 278 -7.91 -22.53 -7.19
CA MET A 278 -8.97 -21.99 -6.34
C MET A 278 -8.70 -22.34 -4.87
N ILE A 279 -8.86 -21.36 -3.99
CA ILE A 279 -8.73 -21.50 -2.54
C ILE A 279 -9.97 -20.86 -1.91
N GLU A 280 -10.73 -21.62 -1.12
CA GLU A 280 -11.95 -21.15 -0.47
C GLU A 280 -11.70 -20.90 1.01
N VAL A 281 -11.94 -19.66 1.46
CA VAL A 281 -11.72 -19.23 2.85
C VAL A 281 -12.90 -18.39 3.30
N LYS A 282 -13.53 -18.76 4.42
CA LYS A 282 -14.64 -17.98 5.04
C LYS A 282 -15.74 -17.55 4.04
N CYS A 283 -16.10 -18.44 3.11
CA CYS A 283 -17.09 -18.22 2.04
C CYS A 283 -16.67 -17.23 0.94
N GLU A 284 -15.41 -16.82 0.89
CA GLU A 284 -14.81 -16.09 -0.23
C GLU A 284 -13.92 -17.01 -1.07
N ARG A 285 -13.91 -16.79 -2.38
CA ARG A 285 -13.09 -17.56 -3.32
C ARG A 285 -11.89 -16.74 -3.78
N TYR A 286 -10.71 -17.28 -3.49
CA TYR A 286 -9.44 -16.75 -3.91
C TYR A 286 -8.83 -17.59 -5.01
N TRP A 287 -8.01 -16.96 -5.83
CA TRP A 287 -7.40 -17.55 -7.01
C TRP A 287 -5.91 -17.23 -7.00
N LYS A 288 -5.11 -18.29 -6.89
CA LYS A 288 -3.65 -18.22 -6.91
C LYS A 288 -3.14 -18.56 -8.31
N TRP A 289 -2.29 -17.72 -8.88
CA TRP A 289 -1.57 -18.03 -10.11
C TRP A 289 -0.54 -19.14 -9.87
N ILE A 290 -0.43 -20.08 -10.81
CA ILE A 290 0.49 -21.21 -10.72
C ILE A 290 1.81 -20.79 -11.40
N THR A 291 2.87 -20.57 -10.62
CA THR A 291 4.19 -20.15 -11.15
C THR A 291 5.14 -21.30 -11.37
N LYS A 292 4.98 -22.41 -10.65
CA LYS A 292 5.83 -23.60 -10.73
C LYS A 292 4.96 -24.86 -10.65
N GLU A 293 5.42 -25.95 -11.25
CA GLU A 293 4.75 -27.27 -11.19
C GLU A 293 4.48 -27.75 -9.75
N LYS A 294 5.27 -27.30 -8.76
CA LYS A 294 5.06 -27.62 -7.33
C LYS A 294 3.79 -26.99 -6.72
N ASP A 295 3.19 -25.99 -7.36
CA ASP A 295 1.93 -25.38 -6.91
C ASP A 295 0.69 -26.22 -7.30
N LEU A 296 0.87 -27.31 -8.07
CA LEU A 296 -0.18 -28.23 -8.53
C LEU A 296 -0.59 -29.29 -7.51
N VAL A 297 0.18 -29.45 -6.43
CA VAL A 297 -0.04 -30.46 -5.37
C VAL A 297 -0.83 -29.86 -4.21
#